data_AF-A0A9N8KF54-F1
#
_entry.id   AF-A0A9N8KF54-F1
#
_cell.length_a   1.000
_cell.length_b   1.000
_cell.length_c   1.000
_cell.angle_alpha   90.00
_cell.angle_beta   90.00
_cell.angle_gamma   90.00
#
_symmetry.space_group_name_H-M   'P 1'
#
loop_
_entity.id
_entity.type
_entity.pdbx_description
1 polymer ?
#
loop_
_entity_poly.entity_id
_entity_poly.type
_entity_poly.pdbx_seq_one_letter_code
_entity_poly.pdbx_strand_id
1 'polypeptide(L)'
;MSTNTVSQAGEMRTHGVPNDLLPNVNSIAVILLMPVLTHFLYPSLRRWNIAFPPITRMAVGFGFEAFGMGYAAGIQGWIYSSGPCYDHPLACPDSNNGMIPNDVHIATQIPVYILQGLSESFAFPACYEYAYTKAPKSMKSIVQSILSLSFAGAAIIGLALSPTYHDPHLLVMYASLAGVMFLTTVIFVLVFWKYNRTENEMNAKLRA
;
A
#
# COMPACT_ATOMS: atom_id res chain seq x y z
N MET A 1 -1.00 4.84 -3.42
CA MET A 1 -0.02 4.29 -4.36
C MET A 1 -0.49 4.28 -5.82
N SER A 2 -1.73 4.63 -6.14
CA SER A 2 -2.23 4.50 -7.52
C SER A 2 -1.67 5.56 -8.47
N THR A 3 -1.66 6.84 -8.07
CA THR A 3 -1.28 7.94 -8.98
C THR A 3 0.22 7.99 -9.26
N ASN A 4 1.07 7.79 -8.25
CA ASN A 4 2.52 7.81 -8.45
C ASN A 4 3.01 6.62 -9.29
N THR A 5 2.52 5.40 -9.04
CA THR A 5 2.93 4.19 -9.80
C THR A 5 2.53 4.25 -11.26
N VAL A 6 1.41 4.90 -11.59
CA VAL A 6 1.03 5.22 -12.97
C VAL A 6 2.03 6.19 -13.61
N SER A 7 2.47 7.23 -12.88
CA SER A 7 3.55 8.12 -13.37
C SER A 7 4.84 7.34 -13.64
N GLN A 8 5.28 6.50 -12.70
CA GLN A 8 6.47 5.65 -12.88
C GLN A 8 6.33 4.70 -14.08
N ALA A 9 5.14 4.13 -14.33
CA ALA A 9 4.90 3.30 -15.52
C ALA A 9 5.07 4.08 -16.83
N GLY A 10 4.86 5.40 -16.81
CA GLY A 10 5.10 6.32 -17.91
C GLY A 10 6.53 6.33 -18.42
N GLU A 11 7.49 5.96 -17.58
CA GLU A 11 8.92 5.98 -17.88
C GLU A 11 9.45 4.60 -18.31
N MET A 12 8.56 3.60 -18.38
CA MET A 12 8.89 2.20 -18.62
C MET A 12 8.47 1.76 -20.03
N ARG A 13 9.06 0.67 -20.52
CA ARG A 13 8.61 0.02 -21.76
C ARG A 13 7.28 -0.69 -21.54
N THR A 14 6.23 -0.07 -22.05
CA THR A 14 4.84 -0.53 -21.90
C THR A 14 4.43 -1.61 -22.89
N HIS A 15 5.09 -1.70 -24.06
CA HIS A 15 4.78 -2.66 -25.13
C HIS A 15 3.28 -2.69 -25.52
N GLY A 16 2.62 -1.53 -25.49
CA GLY A 16 1.19 -1.39 -25.82
C GLY A 16 0.23 -1.63 -24.65
N VAL A 17 0.74 -1.92 -23.45
CA VAL A 17 -0.06 -2.01 -22.21
C VAL A 17 -0.31 -0.60 -21.65
N PRO A 18 -1.56 -0.17 -21.43
CA PRO A 18 -1.83 1.12 -20.79
C PRO A 18 -1.34 1.17 -19.34
N ASN A 19 -0.70 2.27 -18.93
CA ASN A 19 -0.20 2.45 -17.56
C ASN A 19 -1.32 2.41 -16.52
N ASP A 20 -2.48 2.96 -16.86
CA ASP A 20 -3.69 2.98 -16.02
C ASP A 20 -4.31 1.59 -15.82
N LEU A 21 -3.87 0.58 -16.57
CA LEU A 21 -4.35 -0.80 -16.40
C LEU A 21 -3.72 -1.47 -15.18
N LEU A 22 -2.47 -1.11 -14.84
CA LEU A 22 -1.73 -1.81 -13.79
C LEU A 22 -2.34 -1.71 -12.38
N PRO A 23 -2.93 -0.58 -11.95
CA PRO A 23 -3.65 -0.52 -10.69
C PRO A 23 -4.74 -1.59 -10.52
N ASN A 24 -5.33 -2.10 -11.62
CA ASN A 24 -6.31 -3.18 -11.55
C ASN A 24 -5.72 -4.52 -11.07
N VAL A 25 -4.40 -4.69 -11.19
CA VAL A 25 -3.70 -5.87 -10.64
C VAL A 25 -3.86 -5.94 -9.13
N ASN A 26 -3.90 -4.80 -8.42
CA ASN A 26 -4.16 -4.75 -6.99
C ASN A 26 -5.54 -5.35 -6.65
N SER A 27 -6.58 -4.92 -7.36
CA SER A 27 -7.95 -5.44 -7.17
C SER A 27 -8.03 -6.95 -7.42
N ILE A 28 -7.36 -7.43 -8.47
CA ILE A 28 -7.27 -8.87 -8.77
C ILE A 28 -6.53 -9.60 -7.64
N ALA A 29 -5.42 -9.04 -7.16
CA ALA A 29 -4.66 -9.62 -6.04
C ALA A 29 -5.53 -9.74 -4.80
N VAL A 30 -6.27 -8.70 -4.41
CA VAL A 30 -7.19 -8.74 -3.26
C VAL A 30 -8.25 -9.84 -3.44
N ILE A 31 -8.88 -9.93 -4.61
CA ILE A 31 -9.90 -10.96 -4.90
C ILE A 31 -9.35 -12.37 -4.74
N LEU A 32 -8.13 -12.62 -5.21
CA LEU A 32 -7.48 -13.93 -5.11
C LEU A 32 -6.93 -14.22 -3.71
N LEU A 33 -6.38 -13.23 -3.03
CA LEU A 33 -5.74 -13.37 -1.74
C LEU A 33 -6.75 -13.48 -0.60
N MET A 34 -7.89 -12.77 -0.66
CA MET A 34 -8.88 -12.76 0.40
C MET A 34 -9.37 -14.18 0.79
N PRO A 35 -9.80 -15.05 -0.14
CA PRO A 35 -10.14 -16.44 0.17
C PRO A 35 -8.97 -17.23 0.78
N VAL A 36 -7.74 -16.99 0.30
CA VAL A 36 -6.53 -17.64 0.83
C VAL A 36 -6.31 -17.23 2.29
N LEU A 37 -6.43 -15.95 2.61
CA LEU A 37 -6.25 -15.47 3.98
C LEU A 37 -7.35 -15.99 4.91
N THR A 38 -8.61 -15.96 4.49
CA THR A 38 -9.75 -16.31 5.35
C THR A 38 -9.95 -17.81 5.53
N HIS A 39 -9.77 -18.61 4.48
CA HIS A 39 -9.99 -20.06 4.53
C HIS A 39 -8.74 -20.88 4.82
N PHE A 40 -7.53 -20.35 4.54
CA PHE A 40 -6.29 -21.09 4.76
C PHE A 40 -5.41 -20.45 5.83
N LEU A 41 -5.03 -19.18 5.71
CA LEU A 41 -4.07 -18.56 6.63
C LEU A 41 -4.63 -18.47 8.06
N TYR A 42 -5.76 -17.78 8.27
CA TYR A 42 -6.29 -17.57 9.61
C TYR A 42 -6.67 -18.87 10.34
N PRO A 43 -7.30 -19.87 9.68
CA PRO A 43 -7.53 -21.16 10.31
C PRO A 43 -6.23 -21.89 10.66
N SER A 44 -5.19 -21.79 9.82
CA SER A 44 -3.89 -22.39 10.10
C SER A 44 -3.19 -21.74 11.29
N LEU A 45 -3.18 -20.40 11.39
CA LEU A 45 -2.67 -19.69 12.56
C LEU A 45 -3.41 -20.10 13.84
N ARG A 46 -4.73 -20.27 13.76
CA ARG A 46 -5.54 -20.75 14.88
C ARG A 46 -5.18 -22.19 15.27
N ARG A 47 -4.91 -23.08 14.32
CA ARG A 47 -4.43 -24.45 14.60
C ARG A 47 -3.08 -24.46 15.30
N TRP A 48 -2.24 -23.45 15.04
CA TRP A 48 -0.95 -23.28 15.71
C TRP A 48 -1.02 -22.45 17.02
N ASN A 49 -2.23 -22.14 17.52
CA ASN A 49 -2.44 -21.30 18.71
C ASN A 49 -1.78 -19.92 18.63
N ILE A 50 -1.56 -19.39 17.41
CA ILE A 50 -1.06 -18.04 17.21
C ILE A 50 -2.26 -17.09 17.16
N ALA A 51 -2.38 -16.22 18.16
CA ALA A 51 -3.38 -15.17 18.16
C ALA A 51 -3.02 -14.12 17.08
N PHE A 52 -3.99 -13.84 16.19
CA PHE A 52 -3.82 -12.84 15.13
C PHE A 52 -4.85 -11.71 15.25
N PRO A 53 -4.71 -10.87 16.29
CA PRO A 53 -5.68 -9.83 16.59
C PRO A 53 -5.69 -8.71 15.54
N PRO A 54 -6.79 -7.95 15.42
CA PRO A 54 -6.94 -6.81 14.51
C PRO A 54 -5.74 -5.85 14.46
N ILE A 55 -5.14 -5.47 15.59
CA ILE A 55 -4.00 -4.52 15.58
C ILE A 55 -2.76 -5.16 14.97
N THR A 56 -2.52 -6.46 15.20
CA THR A 56 -1.41 -7.19 14.55
C THR A 56 -1.64 -7.32 13.04
N ARG A 57 -2.89 -7.58 12.63
CA ARG A 57 -3.28 -7.62 11.21
C ARG A 57 -3.03 -6.27 10.52
N MET A 58 -3.44 -5.17 11.16
CA MET A 58 -3.16 -3.82 10.66
C MET A 58 -1.66 -3.56 10.54
N ALA A 59 -0.86 -3.90 11.55
CA ALA A 59 0.59 -3.73 11.53
C ALA A 59 1.26 -4.53 10.40
N VAL A 60 0.85 -5.78 10.19
CA VAL A 60 1.35 -6.62 9.08
C VAL A 60 1.00 -5.99 7.73
N GLY A 61 -0.22 -5.49 7.57
CA GLY A 61 -0.63 -4.80 6.35
C GLY A 61 0.21 -3.55 6.08
N PHE A 62 0.38 -2.67 7.07
CA PHE A 62 1.25 -1.49 6.95
C PHE A 62 2.70 -1.85 6.61
N GLY A 63 3.20 -2.97 7.15
CA GLY A 63 4.52 -3.49 6.79
C GLY A 63 4.63 -3.91 5.32
N PHE A 64 3.65 -4.63 4.78
CA PHE A 64 3.62 -4.99 3.36
C PHE A 64 3.54 -3.75 2.45
N GLU A 65 2.76 -2.74 2.85
CA GLU A 65 2.67 -1.49 2.11
C GLU A 65 4.01 -0.74 2.08
N ALA A 66 4.67 -0.61 3.24
CA ALA A 66 5.97 0.04 3.35
C ALA A 66 7.03 -0.70 2.50
N PHE A 67 6.99 -2.03 2.48
CA PHE A 67 7.85 -2.85 1.64
C PHE A 67 7.53 -2.69 0.15
N GLY A 68 6.26 -2.65 -0.23
CA GLY A 68 5.81 -2.38 -1.60
C GLY A 68 6.28 -1.02 -2.11
N MET A 69 6.19 0.01 -1.27
CA MET A 69 6.71 1.34 -1.59
C MET A 69 8.24 1.35 -1.69
N GLY A 70 8.95 0.63 -0.82
CA GLY A 70 10.40 0.47 -0.92
C GLY A 70 10.84 -0.26 -2.19
N TYR A 71 10.09 -1.28 -2.62
CA TYR A 71 10.32 -1.95 -3.89
C TYR A 71 10.08 -1.02 -5.08
N ALA A 72 9.02 -0.20 -5.05
CA ALA A 72 8.77 0.82 -6.06
C ALA A 72 9.91 1.87 -6.14
N ALA A 73 10.51 2.25 -5.00
CA ALA A 73 11.72 3.08 -4.99
C ALA A 73 12.89 2.38 -5.68
N GLY A 74 13.08 1.08 -5.44
CA GLY A 74 14.08 0.26 -6.12
C GLY A 74 13.88 0.21 -7.64
N ILE A 75 12.63 0.03 -8.09
CA ILE A 75 12.29 0.11 -9.52
C ILE A 75 12.66 1.48 -10.08
N GLN A 76 12.32 2.57 -9.38
CA GLN A 76 12.65 3.92 -9.85
C GLN A 76 14.17 4.10 -10.00
N GLY A 77 14.96 3.62 -9.03
CA GLY A 77 16.41 3.64 -9.13
C GLY A 77 16.94 2.83 -10.31
N TRP A 78 16.29 1.71 -10.63
CA TRP A 78 16.62 0.92 -11.82
C TRP A 78 16.24 1.62 -13.12
N ILE A 79 15.09 2.31 -13.18
CA ILE A 79 14.68 3.14 -14.32
C ILE A 79 15.74 4.21 -14.58
N TYR A 80 16.16 4.94 -13.54
CA TYR A 80 17.19 5.99 -13.65
C TYR A 80 18.58 5.46 -13.99
N SER A 81 18.86 4.20 -13.69
CA SER A 81 20.12 3.54 -14.08
C SER A 81 20.07 2.88 -15.47
N SER A 82 18.92 2.90 -16.14
CA SER A 82 18.72 2.25 -17.45
C SER A 82 18.72 3.28 -18.57
N GLY A 83 19.34 2.95 -19.69
CA GLY A 83 19.25 3.78 -20.91
C GLY A 83 17.84 3.81 -21.52
N PRO A 84 17.56 4.70 -22.47
CA PRO A 84 18.53 5.60 -23.10
C PRO A 84 18.77 6.91 -22.35
N CYS A 85 17.83 7.36 -21.50
CA CYS A 85 17.88 8.70 -20.91
C CYS A 85 18.23 8.77 -19.42
N TYR A 86 18.47 7.63 -18.75
CA TYR A 86 18.90 7.56 -17.34
C TYR A 86 18.03 8.43 -16.41
N ASP A 87 18.62 9.38 -15.68
CA ASP A 87 17.95 10.26 -14.70
C ASP A 87 16.91 11.23 -15.30
N HIS A 88 16.85 11.34 -16.63
CA HIS A 88 15.88 12.18 -17.34
C HIS A 88 15.08 11.38 -18.37
N PRO A 89 14.26 10.39 -17.94
CA PRO A 89 13.39 9.63 -18.83
C PRO A 89 12.66 10.53 -19.83
N LEU A 90 12.57 10.07 -21.08
CA LEU A 90 11.88 10.74 -22.18
C LEU A 90 12.45 12.10 -22.65
N ALA A 91 13.34 12.75 -21.89
CA ALA A 91 13.83 14.10 -22.15
C ALA A 91 15.21 14.18 -22.83
N CYS A 92 15.81 13.05 -23.21
CA CYS A 92 17.11 13.03 -23.89
C CYS A 92 16.99 12.93 -25.43
N PRO A 93 18.03 13.30 -26.21
CA PRO A 93 18.02 13.17 -27.67
C PRO A 93 17.75 11.73 -28.15
N ASP A 94 18.24 10.75 -27.41
CA ASP A 94 18.09 9.31 -27.71
C ASP A 94 16.66 8.79 -27.45
N SER A 95 15.79 9.62 -26.85
CA SER A 95 14.36 9.34 -26.63
C SER A 95 13.50 9.43 -27.90
N ASN A 96 14.04 9.94 -29.01
CA ASN A 96 13.28 10.23 -30.24
C ASN A 96 12.03 11.10 -29.94
N ASN A 97 12.25 12.30 -29.39
CA ASN A 97 11.21 13.27 -28.99
C ASN A 97 10.20 12.75 -27.94
N GLY A 98 10.63 11.93 -26.97
CA GLY A 98 9.75 11.42 -25.91
C GLY A 98 8.96 10.16 -26.30
N MET A 99 9.39 9.44 -27.33
CA MET A 99 8.75 8.20 -27.76
C MET A 99 9.42 6.94 -27.20
N ILE A 100 10.69 7.02 -26.80
CA ILE A 100 11.46 5.88 -26.31
C ILE A 100 11.72 6.06 -24.80
N PRO A 101 10.95 5.35 -23.94
CA PRO A 101 11.20 5.33 -22.51
C PRO A 101 12.43 4.47 -22.15
N ASN A 102 12.84 4.51 -20.89
CA ASN A 102 13.97 3.72 -20.40
C ASN A 102 13.67 2.21 -20.45
N ASP A 103 14.73 1.42 -20.54
CA ASP A 103 14.75 -0.01 -20.83
C ASP A 103 14.35 -0.90 -19.64
N VAL A 104 13.26 -0.54 -18.96
CA VAL A 104 12.66 -1.33 -17.88
C VAL A 104 11.26 -1.77 -18.29
N HIS A 105 10.98 -3.07 -18.22
CA HIS A 105 9.69 -3.61 -18.61
C HIS A 105 8.61 -3.29 -17.56
N ILE A 106 7.46 -2.78 -17.99
CA ILE A 106 6.34 -2.37 -17.11
C ILE A 106 5.89 -3.45 -16.11
N ALA A 107 5.96 -4.73 -16.49
CA ALA A 107 5.62 -5.87 -15.63
C ALA A 107 6.44 -5.97 -14.33
N THR A 108 7.59 -5.30 -14.22
CA THR A 108 8.37 -5.27 -12.97
C THR A 108 7.63 -4.56 -11.84
N GLN A 109 6.57 -3.80 -12.13
CA GLN A 109 5.67 -3.21 -11.13
C GLN A 109 4.61 -4.19 -10.59
N ILE A 110 4.37 -5.34 -11.24
CA ILE A 110 3.36 -6.33 -10.77
C ILE A 110 3.56 -6.69 -9.29
N PRO A 111 4.78 -6.97 -8.79
CA PRO A 111 5.02 -7.22 -7.38
C PRO A 111 4.59 -6.09 -6.45
N VAL A 112 4.68 -4.81 -6.88
CA VAL A 112 4.22 -3.65 -6.08
C VAL A 112 2.73 -3.78 -5.81
N TYR A 113 1.93 -4.06 -6.84
CA TYR A 113 0.48 -4.20 -6.72
C TYR A 113 0.05 -5.46 -5.96
N ILE A 114 0.83 -6.56 -6.03
CA ILE A 114 0.58 -7.75 -5.22
C ILE A 114 0.84 -7.46 -3.73
N LEU A 115 1.92 -6.75 -3.41
CA LEU A 115 2.24 -6.34 -2.04
C LEU A 115 1.20 -5.37 -1.48
N GLN A 116 0.73 -4.42 -2.30
CA GLN A 116 -0.39 -3.57 -1.97
C GLN A 116 -1.67 -4.39 -1.70
N GLY A 117 -1.97 -5.39 -2.54
CA GLY A 117 -3.13 -6.26 -2.34
C GLY A 117 -3.05 -7.07 -1.05
N LEU A 118 -1.86 -7.56 -0.69
CA LEU A 118 -1.61 -8.20 0.61
C LEU A 118 -1.86 -7.22 1.76
N SER A 119 -1.31 -6.01 1.68
CA SER A 119 -1.50 -4.94 2.65
C SER A 119 -2.99 -4.67 2.91
N GLU A 120 -3.75 -4.40 1.84
CA GLU A 120 -5.18 -4.11 1.90
C GLU A 120 -5.97 -5.27 2.51
N SER A 121 -5.65 -6.51 2.13
CA SER A 121 -6.34 -7.70 2.59
C SER A 121 -6.14 -7.99 4.08
N PHE A 122 -5.02 -7.53 4.68
CA PHE A 122 -4.80 -7.60 6.12
C PHE A 122 -5.37 -6.38 6.86
N ALA A 123 -5.05 -5.18 6.40
CA ALA A 123 -5.29 -3.94 7.14
C ALA A 123 -6.76 -3.50 7.10
N PHE A 124 -7.42 -3.49 5.94
CA PHE A 124 -8.77 -2.93 5.84
C PHE A 124 -9.80 -3.74 6.62
N PRO A 125 -9.92 -5.08 6.46
CA PRO A 125 -10.89 -5.85 7.23
C PRO A 125 -10.65 -5.72 8.74
N ALA A 126 -9.40 -5.71 9.17
CA ALA A 126 -9.03 -5.56 10.58
C ALA A 126 -9.37 -4.15 11.11
N CYS A 127 -9.15 -3.10 10.32
CA CYS A 127 -9.50 -1.73 10.69
C CYS A 127 -11.01 -1.57 10.86
N TYR A 128 -11.80 -2.07 9.90
CA TYR A 128 -13.26 -2.05 9.99
C TYR A 128 -13.77 -2.87 11.19
N GLU A 129 -13.24 -4.09 11.38
CA GLU A 129 -13.56 -4.94 12.52
C GLU A 129 -13.27 -4.23 13.84
N TYR A 130 -12.09 -3.61 13.97
CA TYR A 130 -11.70 -2.88 15.17
C TYR A 130 -12.60 -1.66 15.42
N ALA A 131 -12.86 -0.85 14.39
CA ALA A 131 -13.73 0.30 14.49
C ALA A 131 -15.17 -0.10 14.92
N TYR A 132 -15.72 -1.17 14.35
CA TYR A 132 -17.06 -1.65 14.70
C TYR A 132 -17.15 -2.27 16.08
N THR A 133 -16.12 -3.00 16.51
CA THR A 133 -16.13 -3.71 17.79
C THR A 133 -15.85 -2.80 18.97
N LYS A 134 -15.12 -1.69 18.76
CA LYS A 134 -14.82 -0.71 19.81
C LYS A 134 -15.80 0.46 19.85
N ALA A 135 -16.64 0.63 18.83
CA ALA A 135 -17.68 1.67 18.83
C ALA A 135 -18.85 1.32 19.78
N PRO A 136 -19.40 2.32 20.51
CA PRO A 136 -20.68 2.16 21.20
C PRO A 136 -21.80 1.76 20.24
N LYS A 137 -22.77 0.96 20.71
CA LYS A 137 -23.85 0.38 19.88
C LYS A 137 -24.59 1.43 19.04
N SER A 138 -24.88 2.61 19.61
CA SER A 138 -25.58 3.72 18.95
C SER A 138 -24.70 4.56 18.02
N MET A 139 -23.36 4.43 18.08
CA MET A 139 -22.42 5.31 17.38
C MET A 139 -21.64 4.61 16.27
N LYS A 140 -21.94 3.35 15.95
CA LYS A 140 -21.22 2.59 14.90
C LYS A 140 -21.13 3.35 13.57
N SER A 141 -22.24 3.96 13.14
CA SER A 141 -22.27 4.75 11.90
C SER A 141 -21.37 6.00 11.99
N ILE A 142 -21.37 6.70 13.13
CA ILE A 142 -20.53 7.88 13.36
C ILE A 142 -19.04 7.51 13.30
N VAL A 143 -18.64 6.43 13.98
CA VAL A 143 -17.25 5.96 13.98
C VAL A 143 -16.81 5.55 12.57
N GLN A 144 -17.69 4.92 11.80
CA GLN A 144 -17.42 4.58 10.39
C GLN A 144 -17.29 5.82 9.51
N SER A 145 -18.13 6.84 9.69
CA SER A 145 -17.99 8.10 8.96
C SER A 145 -16.66 8.79 9.24
N ILE A 146 -16.17 8.75 10.49
CA ILE A 146 -14.84 9.28 10.85
C ILE A 146 -13.71 8.48 10.17
N LEU A 147 -13.84 7.15 10.09
CA LEU A 147 -12.91 6.32 9.34
C LEU A 147 -12.88 6.69 7.85
N SER A 148 -14.05 6.83 7.22
CA SER A 148 -14.15 7.26 5.81
C SER A 148 -13.56 8.66 5.59
N LEU A 149 -13.77 9.59 6.54
CA LEU A 149 -13.16 10.91 6.50
C LEU A 149 -11.63 10.83 6.56
N SER A 150 -11.09 9.86 7.30
CA SER A 150 -9.64 9.61 7.36
C SER A 150 -9.08 9.17 5.99
N PHE A 151 -9.81 8.31 5.27
CA PHE A 151 -9.44 7.93 3.91
C PHE A 151 -9.55 9.10 2.92
N ALA A 152 -10.56 9.95 3.06
CA ALA A 152 -10.68 11.17 2.26
C ALA A 152 -9.50 12.14 2.53
N GLY A 153 -9.10 12.29 3.79
CA GLY A 153 -7.92 13.06 4.17
C GLY A 153 -6.64 12.51 3.52
N ALA A 154 -6.45 11.19 3.53
CA ALA A 154 -5.32 10.55 2.86
C ALA A 154 -5.32 10.80 1.35
N ALA A 155 -6.49 10.76 0.70
CA ALA A 155 -6.62 11.07 -0.73
C ALA A 155 -6.27 12.53 -1.04
N ILE A 156 -6.69 13.48 -0.20
CA ILE A 156 -6.35 14.91 -0.34
C ILE A 156 -4.83 15.11 -0.24
N ILE A 157 -4.16 14.46 0.71
CA ILE A 157 -2.69 14.52 0.83
C ILE A 157 -2.03 13.94 -0.43
N GLY A 158 -2.53 12.81 -0.94
CA GLY A 158 -2.03 12.20 -2.17
C GLY A 158 -2.18 13.10 -3.41
N LEU A 159 -3.26 13.88 -3.49
CA LEU A 159 -3.46 14.89 -4.53
C LEU A 159 -2.54 16.10 -4.32
N ALA A 160 -2.37 16.57 -3.09
CA ALA A 160 -1.47 17.67 -2.79
C ALA A 160 0.00 17.35 -3.13
N LEU A 161 0.38 16.07 -3.06
CA LEU A 161 1.69 15.57 -3.45
C LEU A 161 1.82 15.30 -4.95
N SER A 162 0.73 15.23 -5.72
CA SER A 162 0.82 14.89 -7.15
C SER A 162 1.70 15.81 -8.00
N PRO A 163 1.83 17.12 -7.73
CA PRO A 163 2.76 17.98 -8.47
C PRO A 163 4.23 17.59 -8.29
N THR A 164 4.57 16.84 -7.24
CA THR A 164 5.95 16.36 -6.98
C THR A 164 6.30 15.08 -7.75
N TYR A 165 5.36 14.48 -8.46
CA TYR A 165 5.55 13.22 -9.20
C TYR A 165 6.12 13.49 -10.60
N HIS A 166 7.25 14.20 -10.67
CA HIS A 166 7.96 14.48 -11.92
C HIS A 166 9.45 14.20 -11.77
N ASP A 167 10.09 13.85 -12.88
CA ASP A 167 11.54 13.65 -12.95
C ASP A 167 12.32 14.93 -12.63
N PRO A 168 13.51 14.84 -12.01
CA PRO A 168 14.21 13.63 -11.54
C PRO A 168 13.89 13.25 -10.07
N HIS A 169 12.87 13.86 -9.46
CA HIS A 169 12.64 13.76 -8.02
C HIS A 169 11.78 12.56 -7.60
N LEU A 170 11.33 11.71 -8.54
CA LEU A 170 10.48 10.55 -8.23
C LEU A 170 11.17 9.55 -7.32
N LEU A 171 12.47 9.28 -7.50
CA LEU A 171 13.18 8.35 -6.63
C LEU A 171 13.15 8.83 -5.17
N VAL A 172 13.40 10.12 -4.95
CA VAL A 172 13.37 10.73 -3.62
C VAL A 172 11.95 10.70 -3.06
N MET A 173 10.93 10.93 -3.88
CA MET A 173 9.53 10.77 -3.48
C MET A 173 9.26 9.34 -3.00
N TYR A 174 9.66 8.31 -3.77
CA TYR A 174 9.38 6.92 -3.41
C TYR A 174 10.13 6.49 -2.16
N ALA A 175 11.41 6.85 -2.07
CA ALA A 175 12.23 6.56 -0.90
C ALA A 175 11.72 7.25 0.36
N SER A 176 11.31 8.53 0.26
CA SER A 176 10.75 9.27 1.40
C SER A 176 9.40 8.72 1.84
N LEU A 177 8.49 8.40 0.92
CA LEU A 177 7.23 7.74 1.26
C LEU A 177 7.47 6.38 1.93
N ALA A 178 8.36 5.55 1.37
CA ALA A 178 8.72 4.26 1.98
C ALA A 178 9.24 4.44 3.41
N GLY A 179 10.13 5.43 3.63
CA GLY A 179 10.68 5.76 4.94
C GLY A 179 9.61 6.21 5.94
N VAL A 180 8.71 7.11 5.54
CA VAL A 180 7.61 7.59 6.40
C VAL A 180 6.63 6.46 6.72
N MET A 181 6.31 5.60 5.75
CA MET A 181 5.41 4.45 5.97
C MET A 181 6.04 3.42 6.91
N PHE A 182 7.32 3.14 6.74
CA PHE A 182 8.06 2.26 7.64
C PHE A 182 8.10 2.84 9.06
N LEU A 183 8.47 4.12 9.21
CA LEU A 183 8.51 4.79 10.52
C LEU A 183 7.12 4.79 11.18
N THR A 184 6.07 5.09 10.42
CA THR A 184 4.68 5.06 10.91
C THR A 184 4.28 3.66 11.34
N THR A 185 4.69 2.62 10.60
CA THR A 185 4.46 1.22 10.98
C THR A 185 5.15 0.88 12.31
N VAL A 186 6.41 1.29 12.48
CA VAL A 186 7.16 1.09 13.73
C VAL A 186 6.49 1.82 14.90
N ILE A 187 6.13 3.09 14.73
CA ILE A 187 5.43 3.87 15.76
C ILE A 187 4.09 3.23 16.11
N PHE A 188 3.31 2.81 15.10
CA PHE A 188 2.02 2.16 15.30
C PHE A 188 2.17 0.88 16.12
N VAL A 189 3.13 0.03 15.77
CA VAL A 189 3.46 -1.18 16.53
C VAL A 189 3.82 -0.80 17.97
N LEU A 190 4.78 0.10 18.19
CA LEU A 190 5.24 0.46 19.53
C LEU A 190 4.11 1.03 20.42
N VAL A 191 3.25 1.87 19.87
CA VAL A 191 2.18 2.55 20.62
C VAL A 191 1.00 1.61 20.89
N PHE A 192 0.59 0.83 19.90
CA PHE A 192 -0.67 0.09 19.95
C PHE A 192 -0.53 -1.39 20.31
N TRP A 193 0.68 -1.97 20.30
CA TRP A 193 0.88 -3.38 20.63
C TRP A 193 0.35 -3.77 22.01
N LYS A 194 0.40 -2.85 22.98
CA LYS A 194 -0.14 -3.09 24.33
C LYS A 194 -1.64 -3.44 24.33
N TYR A 195 -2.41 -2.90 23.37
CA TYR A 195 -3.85 -3.14 23.28
C TYR A 195 -4.20 -4.53 22.75
N ASN A 196 -3.25 -5.24 22.12
CA ASN A 196 -3.44 -6.66 21.79
C ASN A 196 -3.65 -7.50 23.06
N ARG A 197 -3.02 -7.14 24.19
CA ARG A 197 -3.14 -7.90 25.44
C ARG A 197 -4.49 -7.72 26.11
N THR A 198 -5.06 -6.52 26.01
CA THR A 198 -6.34 -6.18 26.65
C THR A 198 -7.54 -6.37 25.73
N GLU A 199 -7.34 -6.87 24.51
CA GLU A 199 -8.39 -6.93 23.50
C GLU A 199 -9.62 -7.73 23.94
N ASN A 200 -9.39 -8.92 24.51
CA ASN A 200 -10.46 -9.79 25.00
C ASN A 200 -11.25 -9.13 26.14
N GLU A 201 -10.56 -8.43 27.06
CA GLU A 201 -11.17 -7.71 28.18
C GLU A 201 -12.01 -6.53 27.69
N MET A 202 -11.49 -5.75 26.73
CA MET A 202 -12.20 -4.64 26.11
C MET A 202 -13.47 -5.13 25.41
N ASN A 203 -13.39 -6.26 24.71
CA ASN A 203 -14.55 -6.86 24.04
C ASN A 203 -15.60 -7.37 25.04
N ALA A 204 -15.18 -7.91 26.19
CA ALA A 204 -16.09 -8.34 27.24
C ALA A 204 -16.87 -7.17 27.86
N LYS A 205 -16.19 -6.05 28.16
CA LYS A 205 -16.81 -4.85 28.75
C LYS A 205 -17.86 -4.18 27.84
N LEU A 206 -17.72 -4.30 26.52
CA LEU A 206 -18.66 -3.73 25.54
C LEU A 206 -19.89 -4.61 25.30
N ARG A 207 -19.83 -5.87 25.72
CA ARG A 207 -20.95 -6.83 25.64
C ARG A 207 -21.83 -6.82 26.89
N ALA A 208 -21.26 -6.45 28.04
CA ALA A 208 -21.99 -6.14 29.27
C ALA A 208 -22.84 -4.88 29.08
#